data_AF-A0A1F9YNH5-F1
#
_entry.id   AF-A0A1F9YNH5-F1
#
_cell.length_a   1.000
_cell.length_b   1.000
_cell.length_c   1.000
_cell.angle_alpha   90.00
_cell.angle_beta   90.00
_cell.angle_gamma   90.00
#
_symmetry.space_group_name_H-M   'P 1'
#
loop_
_entity.id
_entity.type
_entity.pdbx_description
1 polymer ?
#
loop_
_entity_poly.entity_id
_entity_poly.type
_entity_poly.pdbx_seq_one_letter_code
_entity_poly.pdbx_strand_id
1 'polypeptide(L)' 'MMKLERMSCRRRLALMCDYLDGELPPAARRLIAAHRRSCLPCARVLASLKRTVAALRESKTAVKPTPAARRRLRARLAAL' A
#
# COMPACT_ATOMS: atom_id res chain seq x y z
N MET A 1 -6.18 -21.27 7.05
CA MET A 1 -6.84 -20.16 7.76
C MET A 1 -5.79 -19.40 8.57
N MET A 2 -5.40 -18.18 8.16
CA MET A 2 -4.30 -17.43 8.79
C MET A 2 -4.88 -16.54 9.91
N LYS A 3 -4.56 -16.82 11.17
CA LYS A 3 -5.11 -16.07 12.32
C LYS A 3 -4.23 -14.86 12.65
N LEU A 4 -4.48 -13.74 11.97
CA LEU A 4 -3.79 -12.47 12.22
C LEU A 4 -3.96 -11.95 13.66
N GLU A 5 -5.01 -12.37 14.35
CA GLU A 5 -5.34 -11.98 15.72
C GLU A 5 -4.46 -12.64 16.78
N ARG A 6 -3.77 -13.74 16.43
CA ARG A 6 -2.82 -14.43 17.32
C ARG A 6 -1.37 -13.99 17.11
N MET A 7 -1.12 -13.03 16.21
CA MET A 7 0.21 -12.48 15.98
C MET A 7 0.47 -11.32 16.93
N SER A 8 1.75 -11.05 17.21
CA SER A 8 2.14 -9.82 17.88
C SER A 8 1.67 -8.60 17.09
N CYS A 9 1.34 -7.52 17.81
CA CYS A 9 0.91 -6.27 17.19
C CYS A 9 1.92 -5.78 16.14
N ARG A 10 3.21 -5.91 16.41
CA ARG A 10 4.30 -5.51 15.49
C ARG A 10 4.24 -6.29 14.17
N ARG A 11 4.10 -7.62 14.23
CA ARG A 11 4.09 -8.46 13.04
C ARG A 11 2.84 -8.23 12.20
N ARG A 12 1.69 -8.05 12.87
CA ARG A 12 0.43 -7.69 12.21
C ARG A 12 0.54 -6.34 11.49
N LEU A 13 1.17 -5.35 12.12
CA LEU A 13 1.34 -4.02 11.54
C LEU A 13 2.26 -4.04 10.32
N ALA A 14 3.40 -4.75 10.39
CA ALA A 14 4.31 -4.93 9.25
C ALA A 14 3.58 -5.48 8.03
N LEU A 15 2.81 -6.57 8.19
CA LEU A 15 2.02 -7.15 7.09
C LEU A 15 0.99 -6.16 6.50
N MET A 16 0.46 -5.23 7.31
CA MET A 16 -0.46 -4.20 6.81
C MET A 16 0.29 -3.15 5.98
N CYS A 17 1.51 -2.77 6.38
CA CYS A 17 2.36 -1.90 5.57
C CYS A 17 2.72 -2.57 4.24
N ASP A 18 3.24 -3.79 4.26
CA ASP A 18 3.55 -4.56 3.05
C ASP A 18 2.32 -4.71 2.13
N TYR A 19 1.12 -4.86 2.72
CA TYR A 19 -0.13 -4.89 1.98
C TYR A 19 -0.45 -3.55 1.28
N LEU A 20 -0.19 -2.42 1.93
CA LEU A 20 -0.43 -1.08 1.38
C LEU A 20 0.59 -0.72 0.30
N ASP A 21 1.84 -1.13 0.49
CA ASP A 21 2.94 -0.86 -0.44
C ASP A 21 2.91 -1.82 -1.65
N GLY A 22 2.13 -2.90 -1.58
CA GLY A 22 1.95 -3.85 -2.67
C GLY A 22 3.06 -4.90 -2.76
N GLU A 23 3.83 -5.06 -1.68
CA GLU A 23 5.01 -5.94 -1.62
C GLU A 23 4.66 -7.38 -1.21
N LEU A 24 3.43 -7.62 -0.78
CA LEU A 24 2.98 -8.97 -0.44
C LEU A 24 2.83 -9.86 -1.68
N PRO A 25 3.28 -11.14 -1.60
CA PRO A 25 2.96 -12.14 -2.61
C PRO A 25 1.44 -12.26 -2.86
N PRO A 26 0.99 -12.61 -4.08
CA PRO A 26 -0.43 -12.62 -4.43
C PRO A 26 -1.31 -13.43 -3.47
N ALA A 27 -0.81 -14.57 -3.01
CA ALA A 27 -1.52 -15.42 -2.04
C ALA A 27 -1.71 -14.71 -0.69
N ALA A 28 -0.65 -14.10 -0.14
CA ALA A 28 -0.70 -13.35 1.11
C ALA A 28 -1.62 -12.12 0.99
N ARG A 29 -1.53 -11.39 -0.12
CA ARG A 29 -2.39 -10.23 -0.40
C ARG A 29 -3.88 -10.60 -0.38
N ARG A 30 -4.25 -11.74 -0.99
CA ARG A 30 -5.64 -12.25 -0.95
C ARG A 30 -6.10 -12.58 0.46
N LEU A 31 -5.24 -13.18 1.28
CA LEU A 31 -5.57 -13.51 2.68
C LEU A 31 -5.83 -12.27 3.53
N ILE A 32 -4.95 -11.26 3.44
CA ILE A 32 -5.16 -9.97 4.12
C ILE A 32 -6.44 -9.31 3.61
N ALA A 33 -6.72 -9.43 2.31
CA ALA A 33 -7.91 -8.84 1.71
C ALA A 33 -9.21 -9.48 2.18
N ALA A 34 -9.23 -10.80 2.35
CA ALA A 34 -10.35 -11.49 2.96
C ALA A 34 -10.49 -11.12 4.44
N HIS A 35 -9.40 -11.17 5.21
CA HIS A 35 -9.44 -10.92 6.65
C HIS A 35 -9.95 -9.51 7.00
N ARG A 36 -9.52 -8.46 6.30
CA ARG A 36 -10.02 -7.10 6.58
C ARG A 36 -11.51 -6.93 6.31
N ARG A 37 -12.13 -7.79 5.49
CA ARG A 37 -13.58 -7.75 5.23
C ARG A 37 -14.36 -8.35 6.39
N SER A 38 -13.75 -9.26 7.14
CA SER A 38 -14.39 -9.97 8.26
C SER A 38 -13.96 -9.48 9.65
N CYS A 39 -12.87 -8.70 9.76
CA CYS A 39 -12.31 -8.24 11.04
C CYS A 39 -12.31 -6.70 11.12
N LEU A 40 -13.30 -6.14 11.83
CA LEU A 40 -13.46 -4.70 12.01
C LEU A 40 -12.23 -4.01 12.64
N PRO A 41 -11.57 -4.57 13.68
CA PRO A 41 -10.33 -3.99 14.21
C PRO A 41 -9.24 -3.83 13.15
N CYS A 42 -8.99 -4.87 12.36
CA CYS A 42 -7.97 -4.82 11.31
C CYS A 42 -8.35 -3.87 10.17
N ALA A 43 -9.63 -3.79 9.82
CA ALA A 43 -10.13 -2.81 8.87
C ALA A 43 -9.86 -1.37 9.32
N ARG A 44 -10.12 -1.07 10.60
CA ARG A 44 -9.89 0.27 11.19
C ARG A 44 -8.42 0.66 11.19
N VAL A 45 -7.51 -0.25 11.58
CA VAL A 45 -6.07 0.01 11.57
C VAL A 45 -5.60 0.29 10.13
N LEU A 46 -6.00 -0.54 9.18
CA LEU A 46 -5.62 -0.36 7.78
C LEU A 46 -6.15 0.97 7.20
N ALA A 47 -7.37 1.37 7.57
CA ALA A 47 -7.93 2.66 7.19
C ALA A 47 -7.13 3.83 7.79
N SER A 48 -6.69 3.69 9.05
CA SER A 48 -5.83 4.70 9.69
C SER A 48 -4.49 4.85 8.98
N LEU A 49 -3.81 3.74 8.68
CA LEU A 49 -2.54 3.75 7.95
C LEU A 49 -2.70 4.41 6.57
N LYS A 50 -3.78 4.10 5.84
CA LYS A 50 -4.08 4.74 4.55
C LYS A 50 -4.21 6.25 4.66
N ARG A 51 -4.91 6.75 5.69
CA ARG A 51 -5.04 8.20 5.92
C ARG A 51 -3.69 8.83 6.23
N THR A 52 -2.87 8.19 7.06
CA THR A 52 -1.51 8.67 7.36
C THR A 52 -0.67 8.75 6.08
N VAL A 53 -0.68 7.72 5.23
CA VAL A 53 0.05 7.72 3.96
C VAL A 53 -0.46 8.81 3.00
N ALA A 54 -1.78 9.02 2.93
CA ALA A 54 -2.36 10.08 2.11
C ALA A 54 -1.89 11.48 2.56
N ALA A 55 -2.00 11.77 3.86
CA ALA A 55 -1.55 13.03 4.44
C ALA A 55 -0.05 13.29 4.17
N LEU A 56 0.79 12.26 4.30
CA LEU A 56 2.23 12.36 3.99
C LEU A 56 2.51 12.57 2.50
N ARG A 57 1.65 12.09 1.60
CA ARG A 57 1.78 12.33 0.16
C ARG A 57 1.37 13.74 -0.20
N GLU A 58 0.33 14.27 0.44
CA GLU A 58 -0.15 15.63 0.27
C GLU A 58 0.85 16.66 0.84
N SER A 59 1.52 16.35 1.94
CA SER A 59 2.50 17.24 2.55
C SER A 59 3.84 17.27 1.81
N LYS A 60 4.13 16.28 0.97
CA LYS A 60 5.36 16.27 0.16
C LYS A 60 5.21 17.25 -0.98
N THR A 61 6.10 18.24 -1.06
CA THR A 61 6.28 19.03 -2.28
C THR A 61 6.67 18.08 -3.41
N ALA A 62 5.69 17.73 -4.24
CA ALA A 62 5.91 16.81 -5.33
C ALA A 62 6.96 17.41 -6.28
N VAL A 63 8.14 16.80 -6.35
CA VAL A 63 9.16 17.16 -7.33
C VAL A 63 8.58 16.84 -8.70
N LYS A 64 8.19 17.88 -9.44
CA LYS A 64 7.70 17.71 -10.80
C LYS A 64 8.82 17.11 -11.65
N PRO A 65 8.56 16.04 -12.43
CA PRO A 65 9.56 15.49 -13.34
C PRO A 65 10.05 16.58 -14.29
N THR A 66 11.34 16.59 -14.61
CA THR A 66 11.88 17.60 -15.56
C THR A 66 11.21 17.47 -16.94
N PRO A 67 11.13 18.55 -17.73
CA PRO A 67 10.60 18.48 -19.10
C PRO A 67 11.30 17.40 -19.95
N ALA A 68 12.60 17.21 -19.76
CA ALA A 68 13.37 16.17 -20.44
C ALA A 68 12.91 14.75 -20.04
N ALA A 69 12.70 14.50 -18.75
CA ALA A 69 12.18 13.22 -18.28
C ALA A 69 10.79 12.92 -18.86
N ARG A 70 9.90 13.93 -18.89
CA ARG A 70 8.57 13.80 -19.49
C ARG A 70 8.62 13.50 -21.00
N ARG A 71 9.52 14.16 -21.75
CA ARG A 71 9.71 13.88 -23.18
C ARG A 71 10.16 12.44 -23.42
N ARG A 72 11.16 11.96 -22.67
CA ARG A 72 11.65 10.57 -22.79
C ARG A 72 10.56 9.54 -22.48
N LEU A 73 9.75 9.78 -21.44
CA LEU A 73 8.62 8.90 -21.11
C LEU A 73 7.60 8.85 -22.26
N ARG A 74 7.20 10.01 -22.80
CA ARG A 74 6.25 10.05 -23.93
C ARG A 74 6.77 9.34 -25.18
N ALA A 75 8.04 9.54 -25.52
CA ALA A 75 8.66 8.85 -26.65
C ALA A 75 8.63 7.33 -26.49
N ARG A 76 8.88 6.80 -25.27
CA ARG A 76 8.80 5.37 -24.98
C ARG A 76 7.36 4.83 -25.09
N LEU A 77 6.38 5.57 -24.58
CA LEU A 77 4.97 5.14 -24.62
C LEU A 77 4.41 5.15 -26.05
N ALA A 78 4.88 6.02 -26.93
CA ALA A 78 4.45 6.08 -28.33
C ALA A 78 5.08 4.97 -29.21
N ALA A 79 6.07 4.25 -28.69
CA ALA A 79 6.77 3.17 -29.39
C ALA A 79 6.32 1.76 -28.92
N LEU A 80 5.29 1.69 -28.06
CA LEU A 80 4.59 0.47 -27.64
C LEU A 80 3.36 0.26 -28.52
#